data_AF-A0A660V498-F1
#
_entry.id   AF-A0A660V498-F1
#
_cell.length_a   1.000
_cell.length_b   1.000
_cell.length_c   1.000
_cell.angle_alpha   90.00
_cell.angle_beta   90.00
_cell.angle_gamma   90.00
#
_symmetry.space_group_name_H-M   'P 1'
#
loop_
_entity.id
_entity.type
_entity.pdbx_description
1 polymer ?
#
loop_
_entity_poly.entity_id
_entity_poly.type
_entity_poly.pdbx_seq_one_letter_code
_entity_poly.pdbx_strand_id
1 'polypeptide(L)'
;MSLRERILIVLLVMLCCYAGVEFFVLEQVIAPELEKQEQQQAREDLRRCTDAVGRQLTGLQKKLLSLSRSGQLYSKMASTSSDLIDSTKSKLDLDFLAIYNNRWERINSKADQVEFEAVEKIFFAPEHSIIKKNIPGYSGKALVRQQDRILLVISAPITRSSLSRTVDGTVVAGQFLTTARLEAIRDQLQLNFNWDFIDPHRLVGQNKEIVQRVSTAEPFDLIPVGEEFLQASAVVYDYQKQPILLIKTFQDRIVSQQSLHVMQMALYGKITIGAVAVLLLTWLLQRVVIRPIIRLIKHIGNIDHPGKRKTAPLLSRKDEIGTLANEFSKMCQRLQNAQVKLMEKSYLSGVTEMSSGILHNVRNALSPITTRIERIKGQFRAVPLENLEQAQSELQH
;
A
#
# COMPACT_ATOMS: atom_id res chain seq x y z
N MET A 1 10.01 32.55 -20.66
CA MET A 1 10.02 31.98 -19.31
C MET A 1 11.43 31.96 -18.77
N SER A 2 11.61 32.40 -17.52
CA SER A 2 12.90 32.31 -16.84
C SER A 2 13.24 30.84 -16.50
N LEU A 3 14.53 30.51 -16.36
CA LEU A 3 14.96 29.16 -15.92
C LEU A 3 14.30 28.76 -14.59
N ARG A 4 14.03 29.76 -13.73
CA ARG A 4 13.32 29.61 -12.45
C ARG A 4 11.90 29.07 -12.65
N GLU A 5 11.12 29.67 -13.55
CA GLU A 5 9.75 29.23 -13.81
C GLU A 5 9.72 27.79 -14.36
N ARG A 6 10.66 27.45 -15.26
CA ARG A 6 10.74 26.08 -15.80
C ARG A 6 10.99 25.04 -14.71
N ILE A 7 11.93 25.31 -13.80
CA ILE A 7 12.27 24.38 -12.72
C ILE A 7 11.11 24.25 -11.73
N LEU A 8 10.49 25.37 -11.36
CA LEU A 8 9.31 25.35 -10.49
C LEU A 8 8.16 24.54 -11.11
N ILE A 9 7.90 24.71 -12.40
CA ILE A 9 6.88 23.94 -13.13
C ILE A 9 7.22 22.46 -13.11
N VAL A 10 8.46 22.08 -13.42
CA VAL A 10 8.88 20.67 -13.41
C VAL A 10 8.71 20.05 -12.03
N LEU A 11 9.12 20.74 -10.96
CA LEU A 11 8.96 20.25 -9.58
C LEU A 11 7.48 20.14 -9.18
N LEU A 12 6.65 21.10 -9.59
CA LEU A 12 5.22 21.09 -9.28
C LEU A 12 4.50 19.96 -10.04
N VAL A 13 4.82 19.76 -11.32
CA VAL A 13 4.31 18.62 -12.10
C VAL A 13 4.73 17.30 -11.46
N MET A 14 5.99 17.18 -11.01
CA MET A 14 6.46 15.98 -10.32
C MET A 14 5.69 15.73 -9.01
N LEU A 15 5.43 16.78 -8.22
CA LEU A 15 4.62 16.68 -7.00
C LEU A 15 3.17 16.28 -7.29
N CYS A 16 2.55 16.86 -8.32
CA CYS A 16 1.20 16.49 -8.75
C CYS A 16 1.12 15.04 -9.23
N CYS A 17 2.10 14.57 -10.01
CA CYS A 17 2.18 13.17 -10.42
C CYS A 17 2.32 12.24 -9.21
N TYR A 18 3.20 12.57 -8.25
CA TYR A 18 3.35 11.79 -7.02
C TYR A 18 2.04 11.73 -6.22
N ALA A 19 1.37 12.87 -6.01
CA ALA A 19 0.09 12.93 -5.31
C ALA A 19 -1.00 12.11 -6.03
N GLY A 20 -1.04 12.16 -7.36
CA GLY A 20 -1.96 11.36 -8.18
C GLY A 20 -1.72 9.86 -8.03
N VAL A 21 -0.46 9.42 -8.01
CA VAL A 21 -0.10 8.01 -7.78
C VAL A 21 -0.48 7.57 -6.36
N GLU A 22 -0.17 8.35 -5.32
CA GLU A 22 -0.58 8.03 -3.95
C GLU A 22 -2.10 7.94 -3.80
N PHE A 23 -2.84 8.88 -4.39
CA PHE A 23 -4.30 8.85 -4.41
C PHE A 23 -4.84 7.61 -5.13
N PHE A 24 -4.27 7.26 -6.29
CA PHE A 24 -4.64 6.06 -7.02
C PHE A 24 -4.39 4.78 -6.21
N VAL A 25 -3.25 4.68 -5.52
CA VAL A 25 -2.95 3.53 -4.65
C VAL A 25 -3.96 3.45 -3.49
N LEU A 26 -4.32 4.57 -2.89
CA LEU A 26 -5.28 4.61 -1.79
C LEU A 26 -6.66 4.08 -2.24
N GLU A 27 -7.17 4.57 -3.37
CA GLU A 27 -8.49 4.19 -3.89
C GLU A 27 -8.54 2.79 -4.51
N GLN A 28 -7.52 2.38 -5.28
CA GLN A 28 -7.56 1.15 -6.07
C GLN A 28 -6.94 -0.06 -5.38
N VAL A 29 -6.07 0.16 -4.39
CA VAL A 29 -5.36 -0.94 -3.71
C VAL A 29 -5.80 -1.03 -2.26
N ILE A 30 -5.75 0.07 -1.52
CA ILE A 30 -5.94 0.02 -0.07
C ILE A 30 -7.42 -0.08 0.30
N ALA A 31 -8.28 0.79 -0.22
CA ALA A 31 -9.72 0.77 0.07
C ALA A 31 -10.39 -0.60 -0.19
N PRO A 32 -10.21 -1.24 -1.37
CA PRO A 32 -10.82 -2.56 -1.60
C PRO A 32 -10.21 -3.66 -0.75
N GLU A 33 -8.93 -3.55 -0.35
CA GLU A 33 -8.31 -4.54 0.52
C GLU A 33 -8.85 -4.47 1.95
N LEU A 34 -9.10 -3.26 2.46
CA LEU A 34 -9.78 -3.08 3.75
C LEU A 34 -11.19 -3.68 3.73
N GLU A 35 -11.96 -3.44 2.67
CA GLU A 35 -13.30 -4.02 2.54
C GLU A 35 -13.26 -5.56 2.50
N LYS A 36 -12.32 -6.14 1.75
CA LYS A 36 -12.11 -7.61 1.76
C LYS A 36 -11.77 -8.13 3.14
N GLN A 37 -10.90 -7.42 3.88
CA GLN A 37 -10.51 -7.82 5.22
C GLN A 37 -11.72 -7.75 6.19
N GLU A 38 -12.56 -6.73 6.09
CA GLU A 38 -13.82 -6.63 6.85
C GLU A 38 -14.75 -7.82 6.54
N GLN A 39 -14.96 -8.11 5.25
CA GLN A 39 -15.79 -9.25 4.83
C GLN A 39 -15.23 -10.59 5.31
N GLN A 40 -13.91 -10.75 5.29
CA GLN A 40 -13.26 -11.98 5.76
C GLN A 40 -13.40 -12.13 7.29
N GLN A 41 -13.18 -11.06 8.05
CA GLN A 41 -13.40 -11.07 9.50
C GLN A 41 -14.85 -11.43 9.84
N ALA A 42 -15.81 -10.82 9.14
CA ALA A 42 -17.23 -11.10 9.33
C ALA A 42 -17.56 -12.58 9.06
N ARG A 43 -17.00 -13.17 8.00
CA ARG A 43 -17.13 -14.61 7.70
C ARG A 43 -16.50 -15.49 8.78
N GLU A 44 -15.32 -15.13 9.28
CA GLU A 44 -14.64 -15.90 10.31
C GLU A 44 -15.42 -15.87 11.63
N ASP A 45 -15.94 -14.72 12.05
CA ASP A 45 -16.77 -14.56 13.25
C ASP A 45 -18.04 -15.40 13.16
N LEU A 46 -18.72 -15.32 12.03
CA LEU A 46 -19.94 -16.05 11.77
C LEU A 46 -19.68 -17.57 11.71
N ARG A 47 -18.55 -17.99 11.12
CA ARG A 47 -18.10 -19.38 11.14
C ARG A 47 -17.81 -19.87 12.56
N ARG A 48 -17.19 -19.04 13.41
CA ARG A 48 -16.97 -19.38 14.82
C ARG A 48 -18.30 -19.63 15.56
N CYS A 49 -19.34 -18.85 15.25
CA CYS A 49 -20.69 -19.03 15.78
C CYS A 49 -21.32 -20.35 15.32
N THR A 50 -21.34 -20.63 14.01
CA THR A 50 -21.90 -21.89 13.48
C THR A 50 -21.13 -23.11 13.99
N ASP A 51 -19.80 -23.02 14.07
CA ASP A 51 -18.95 -24.10 14.57
C ASP A 51 -19.14 -24.31 16.08
N ALA A 52 -19.49 -23.28 16.86
CA ALA A 52 -19.80 -23.45 18.27
C ALA A 52 -21.06 -24.29 18.50
N VAL A 53 -22.11 -24.07 17.70
CA VAL A 53 -23.32 -24.90 17.72
C VAL A 53 -22.99 -26.35 17.36
N GLY A 54 -22.19 -26.57 16.31
CA GLY A 54 -21.73 -27.91 15.93
C GLY A 54 -20.80 -28.58 16.97
N ARG A 55 -19.98 -27.79 17.67
CA ARG A 55 -19.10 -28.26 18.75
C ARG A 55 -19.90 -28.72 19.96
N GLN A 56 -20.98 -28.03 20.34
CA GLN A 56 -21.87 -28.48 21.41
C GLN A 56 -22.44 -29.87 21.10
N LEU A 57 -22.98 -30.07 19.90
CA LEU A 57 -23.51 -31.36 19.46
C LEU A 57 -22.43 -32.47 19.49
N THR A 58 -21.22 -32.15 19.02
CA THR A 58 -20.09 -33.09 19.01
C THR A 58 -19.60 -33.43 20.42
N GLY A 59 -19.58 -32.46 21.32
CA GLY A 59 -19.22 -32.63 22.72
C GLY A 59 -20.21 -33.52 23.46
N LEU A 60 -21.51 -33.28 23.28
CA LEU A 60 -22.57 -34.11 23.86
C LEU A 60 -22.50 -35.55 23.34
N GLN A 61 -22.30 -35.76 22.04
CA GLN A 61 -22.15 -37.10 21.47
C GLN A 61 -20.97 -37.86 22.09
N LYS A 62 -19.81 -37.21 22.27
CA LYS A 62 -18.63 -37.83 22.91
C LYS A 62 -18.91 -38.23 24.36
N LYS A 63 -19.55 -37.36 25.14
CA LYS A 63 -19.92 -37.64 26.53
C LYS A 63 -20.91 -38.80 26.63
N LEU A 64 -21.94 -38.82 25.77
CA LEU A 64 -22.92 -39.90 25.72
C LEU A 64 -22.27 -41.22 25.32
N LEU A 65 -21.40 -41.22 24.30
CA LEU A 65 -20.70 -42.43 23.83
C LEU A 65 -19.79 -43.02 24.91
N SER A 66 -19.10 -42.17 25.67
CA SER A 66 -18.27 -42.60 26.80
C SER A 66 -19.12 -43.25 27.90
N LEU A 67 -20.26 -42.64 28.23
CA LEU A 67 -21.19 -43.18 29.22
C LEU A 67 -21.84 -44.49 28.74
N SER A 68 -22.33 -44.54 27.51
CA SER A 68 -23.06 -45.69 26.96
C SER A 68 -22.19 -46.94 26.84
N ARG A 69 -20.88 -46.75 26.59
CA ARG A 69 -19.89 -47.82 26.53
C ARG A 69 -19.33 -48.25 27.88
N SER A 70 -19.58 -47.51 28.96
CA SER A 70 -19.04 -47.82 30.29
C SER A 70 -19.69 -49.04 30.96
N GLY A 71 -20.82 -49.53 30.44
CA GLY A 71 -21.64 -50.56 31.10
C GLY A 71 -22.66 -50.03 32.11
N GLN A 72 -22.60 -48.74 32.46
CA GLN A 72 -23.52 -48.12 33.43
C GLN A 72 -24.98 -48.10 32.95
N LEU A 73 -25.21 -47.85 31.66
CA LEU A 73 -26.55 -47.91 31.09
C LEU A 73 -27.04 -49.36 30.94
N TYR A 74 -26.14 -50.30 30.61
CA TYR A 74 -26.49 -51.71 30.43
C TYR A 74 -26.93 -52.39 31.73
N SER A 75 -26.19 -52.22 32.82
CA SER A 75 -26.49 -52.88 34.11
C SER A 75 -27.86 -52.55 34.66
N LYS A 76 -28.43 -51.42 34.22
CA LYS A 76 -29.72 -50.88 34.66
C LYS A 76 -30.79 -50.89 33.57
N MET A 77 -30.50 -51.35 32.35
CA MET A 77 -31.55 -51.79 31.42
C MET A 77 -32.36 -52.96 31.99
N ALA A 78 -31.74 -53.76 32.86
CA ALA A 78 -32.37 -54.89 33.55
C ALA A 78 -33.19 -54.48 34.79
N SER A 79 -32.92 -53.30 35.37
CA SER A 79 -33.64 -52.78 36.53
C SER A 79 -34.36 -51.49 36.13
N THR A 80 -35.68 -51.56 35.93
CA THR A 80 -36.59 -50.48 35.49
C THR A 80 -36.61 -49.25 36.43
N SER A 81 -35.46 -48.62 36.66
CA SER A 81 -35.22 -47.58 37.66
C SER A 81 -35.13 -46.22 36.98
N SER A 82 -36.08 -45.34 37.30
CA SER A 82 -36.15 -43.94 36.82
C SER A 82 -34.92 -43.12 37.21
N ASP A 83 -34.32 -43.40 38.36
CA ASP A 83 -33.29 -42.58 38.99
C ASP A 83 -31.99 -42.46 38.18
N LEU A 84 -31.63 -43.49 37.39
CA LEU A 84 -30.46 -43.41 36.52
C LEU A 84 -30.71 -42.47 35.34
N ILE A 85 -31.92 -42.47 34.80
CA ILE A 85 -32.26 -41.61 33.66
C ILE A 85 -32.20 -40.17 34.10
N ASP A 86 -32.78 -39.84 35.25
CA ASP A 86 -32.77 -38.48 35.79
C ASP A 86 -31.36 -38.01 36.17
N SER A 87 -30.55 -38.89 36.80
CA SER A 87 -29.15 -38.57 37.08
C SER A 87 -28.28 -38.43 35.83
N THR A 88 -28.55 -39.22 34.77
CA THR A 88 -27.87 -39.10 33.48
C THR A 88 -28.28 -37.82 32.75
N LYS A 89 -29.58 -37.50 32.76
CA LYS A 89 -30.13 -36.25 32.23
C LYS A 89 -29.48 -35.06 32.91
N SER A 90 -29.46 -35.04 34.24
CA SER A 90 -28.81 -33.96 35.01
C SER A 90 -27.31 -33.86 34.74
N LYS A 91 -26.56 -34.97 34.71
CA LYS A 91 -25.11 -34.97 34.50
C LYS A 91 -24.68 -34.49 33.10
N LEU A 92 -25.51 -34.77 32.09
CA LEU A 92 -25.24 -34.42 30.69
C LEU A 92 -26.05 -33.20 30.21
N ASP A 93 -26.81 -32.56 31.10
CA ASP A 93 -27.74 -31.46 30.81
C ASP A 93 -28.79 -31.82 29.73
N LEU A 94 -29.29 -33.06 29.70
CA LEU A 94 -30.20 -33.53 28.65
C LEU A 94 -31.66 -33.25 29.00
N ASP A 95 -32.41 -32.76 28.02
CA ASP A 95 -33.84 -32.53 28.17
C ASP A 95 -34.63 -33.84 28.04
N PHE A 96 -34.15 -34.76 27.20
CA PHE A 96 -34.73 -36.09 27.04
C PHE A 96 -33.66 -37.17 26.86
N LEU A 97 -34.03 -38.39 27.26
CA LEU A 97 -33.23 -39.60 27.06
C LEU A 97 -34.17 -40.80 26.90
N ALA A 98 -33.91 -41.63 25.91
CA ALA A 98 -34.63 -42.86 25.65
C ALA A 98 -33.66 -44.01 25.39
N ILE A 99 -34.03 -45.19 25.89
CA ILE A 99 -33.25 -46.40 25.75
C ILE A 99 -34.07 -47.42 24.99
N TYR A 100 -33.45 -48.00 23.96
CA TYR A 100 -34.03 -49.02 23.10
C TYR A 100 -33.24 -50.32 23.23
N ASN A 101 -33.95 -51.44 23.29
CA ASN A 101 -33.33 -52.75 23.12
C ASN A 101 -32.98 -53.02 21.63
N ASN A 102 -32.36 -54.15 21.35
CA ASN A 102 -32.03 -54.58 19.98
C ASN A 102 -33.26 -54.84 19.08
N ARG A 103 -34.47 -54.91 19.64
CA ARG A 103 -35.75 -55.00 18.92
C ARG A 103 -36.40 -53.63 18.69
N TRP A 104 -35.72 -52.54 19.08
CA TRP A 104 -36.25 -51.17 19.05
C TRP A 104 -37.48 -50.95 19.93
N GLU A 105 -37.66 -51.76 20.96
CA GLU A 105 -38.68 -51.53 21.99
C GLU A 105 -38.08 -50.60 23.05
N ARG A 106 -38.84 -49.55 23.38
CA ARG A 106 -38.45 -48.55 24.36
C ARG A 106 -38.55 -49.13 25.78
N ILE A 107 -37.47 -49.03 26.55
CA ILE A 107 -37.38 -49.59 27.91
C ILE A 107 -37.86 -48.59 28.97
N ASN A 108 -37.76 -47.27 28.74
CA ASN A 108 -38.09 -46.24 29.72
C ASN A 108 -39.39 -45.47 29.42
N SER A 109 -40.50 -45.75 30.13
CA SER A 109 -41.82 -45.41 29.57
C SER A 109 -42.69 -44.35 30.23
N LYS A 110 -42.32 -43.58 31.28
CA LYS A 110 -43.37 -42.76 31.96
C LYS A 110 -43.18 -41.24 32.16
N ALA A 111 -41.98 -40.69 32.27
CA ALA A 111 -41.86 -39.26 32.64
C ALA A 111 -41.96 -38.25 31.48
N ASP A 112 -41.51 -38.60 30.27
CA ASP A 112 -41.35 -37.66 29.14
C ASP A 112 -42.23 -38.00 27.89
N GLN A 113 -43.33 -38.75 28.07
CA GLN A 113 -44.06 -39.39 26.95
C GLN A 113 -44.54 -38.43 25.85
N VAL A 114 -45.11 -37.27 26.19
CA VAL A 114 -45.81 -36.41 25.22
C VAL A 114 -44.85 -35.65 24.30
N GLU A 115 -43.76 -35.07 24.85
CA GLU A 115 -42.79 -34.36 24.01
C GLU A 115 -41.94 -35.32 23.19
N PHE A 116 -41.57 -36.48 23.78
CA PHE A 116 -40.69 -37.44 23.13
C PHE A 116 -41.37 -38.23 22.00
N GLU A 117 -42.69 -38.49 22.04
CA GLU A 117 -43.38 -39.25 20.98
C GLU A 117 -43.30 -38.53 19.62
N ALA A 118 -43.39 -37.21 19.62
CA ALA A 118 -43.25 -36.42 18.40
C ALA A 118 -41.79 -36.37 17.90
N VAL A 119 -40.80 -36.47 18.78
CA VAL A 119 -39.38 -36.59 18.40
C VAL A 119 -39.08 -38.01 17.89
N GLU A 120 -39.67 -39.04 18.49
CA GLU A 120 -39.54 -40.45 18.11
C GLU A 120 -40.04 -40.72 16.69
N LYS A 121 -41.14 -40.08 16.28
CA LYS A 121 -41.66 -40.11 14.90
C LYS A 121 -40.66 -39.56 13.89
N ILE A 122 -39.87 -38.56 14.26
CA ILE A 122 -38.85 -37.96 13.38
C ILE A 122 -37.63 -38.89 13.24
N PHE A 123 -37.22 -39.56 14.32
CA PHE A 123 -36.07 -40.48 14.29
C PHE A 123 -36.27 -41.69 13.39
N PHE A 124 -37.48 -42.23 13.40
CA PHE A 124 -37.81 -43.48 12.72
C PHE A 124 -38.62 -43.28 11.44
N ALA A 125 -38.66 -42.04 10.92
CA ALA A 125 -39.33 -41.73 9.65
C ALA A 125 -38.78 -42.63 8.52
N PRO A 126 -39.65 -43.29 7.71
CA PRO A 126 -39.22 -44.27 6.70
C PRO A 126 -38.30 -43.70 5.61
N GLU A 127 -38.50 -42.44 5.22
CA GLU A 127 -37.80 -41.83 4.08
C GLU A 127 -36.48 -41.16 4.45
N HIS A 128 -36.40 -40.59 5.66
CA HIS A 128 -35.25 -39.83 6.15
C HIS A 128 -34.91 -40.21 7.59
N SER A 129 -34.60 -41.48 7.84
CA SER A 129 -34.27 -41.91 9.19
C SER A 129 -32.86 -41.45 9.60
N ILE A 130 -32.79 -40.66 10.68
CA ILE A 130 -31.54 -40.27 11.34
C ILE A 130 -30.84 -41.51 11.91
N ILE A 131 -31.62 -42.52 12.32
CA ILE A 131 -31.13 -43.74 12.97
C ILE A 131 -31.57 -44.96 12.16
N LYS A 132 -30.63 -45.53 11.41
CA LYS A 132 -30.87 -46.74 10.63
C LYS A 132 -31.12 -47.96 11.53
N LYS A 133 -32.39 -48.35 11.69
CA LYS A 133 -32.81 -49.49 12.55
C LYS A 133 -32.14 -50.83 12.20
N ASN A 134 -31.70 -50.98 10.96
CA ASN A 134 -31.02 -52.19 10.46
C ASN A 134 -29.53 -52.27 10.84
N ILE A 135 -28.96 -51.24 11.50
CA ILE A 135 -27.57 -51.24 11.97
C ILE A 135 -27.58 -51.18 13.50
N PRO A 136 -27.26 -52.28 14.20
CA PRO A 136 -27.14 -52.28 15.65
C PRO A 136 -26.07 -51.29 16.10
N GLY A 137 -26.43 -50.39 17.01
CA GLY A 137 -25.45 -49.50 17.65
C GLY A 137 -25.02 -48.30 16.82
N TYR A 138 -25.88 -47.85 15.91
CA TYR A 138 -25.65 -46.64 15.13
C TYR A 138 -25.43 -45.41 16.03
N SER A 139 -24.23 -44.83 15.96
CA SER A 139 -23.90 -43.57 16.59
C SER A 139 -24.09 -42.45 15.58
N GLY A 140 -25.04 -41.56 15.87
CA GLY A 140 -25.42 -40.46 15.00
C GLY A 140 -25.55 -39.17 15.79
N LYS A 141 -25.51 -38.05 15.06
CA LYS A 141 -25.88 -36.75 15.58
C LYS A 141 -26.61 -35.97 14.51
N ALA A 142 -27.62 -35.22 14.89
CA ALA A 142 -28.44 -34.44 13.97
C ALA A 142 -29.00 -33.21 14.66
N LEU A 143 -29.16 -32.13 13.90
CA LEU A 143 -30.08 -31.07 14.25
C LEU A 143 -31.42 -31.39 13.61
N VAL A 144 -32.48 -31.24 14.39
CA VAL A 144 -33.84 -31.63 13.99
C VAL A 144 -34.79 -30.48 14.31
N ARG A 145 -35.65 -30.12 13.36
CA ARG A 145 -36.76 -29.20 13.61
C ARG A 145 -38.00 -29.99 14.01
N GLN A 146 -38.66 -29.56 15.08
CA GLN A 146 -39.95 -30.05 15.53
C GLN A 146 -40.85 -28.85 15.79
N GLN A 147 -41.80 -28.60 14.88
CA GLN A 147 -42.62 -27.38 14.91
C GLN A 147 -41.73 -26.14 15.01
N ASP A 148 -41.86 -25.33 16.06
CA ASP A 148 -41.07 -24.12 16.28
C ASP A 148 -39.84 -24.31 17.17
N ARG A 149 -39.46 -25.57 17.43
CA ARG A 149 -38.30 -25.93 18.27
C ARG A 149 -37.23 -26.63 17.46
N ILE A 150 -35.98 -26.37 17.79
CA ILE A 150 -34.82 -27.11 17.27
C ILE A 150 -34.30 -28.03 18.35
N LEU A 151 -33.98 -29.26 17.98
CA LEU A 151 -33.39 -30.27 18.85
C LEU A 151 -32.01 -30.67 18.35
N LEU A 152 -31.07 -30.69 19.28
CA LEU A 152 -29.78 -31.36 19.16
C LEU A 152 -29.99 -32.81 19.56
N VAL A 153 -29.84 -33.72 18.62
CA VAL A 153 -30.11 -35.14 18.82
C VAL A 153 -28.82 -35.92 18.65
N ILE A 154 -28.59 -36.85 19.56
CA ILE A 154 -27.49 -37.79 19.52
C ILE A 154 -27.98 -39.21 19.81
N SER A 155 -27.34 -40.18 19.16
CA SER A 155 -27.52 -41.60 19.46
C SER A 155 -26.18 -42.27 19.75
N ALA A 156 -26.18 -43.28 20.61
CA ALA A 156 -24.99 -44.07 20.89
C ALA A 156 -25.35 -45.54 21.20
N PRO A 157 -24.46 -46.50 20.83
CA PRO A 157 -24.61 -47.90 21.23
C PRO A 157 -24.45 -48.08 22.73
N ILE A 158 -25.29 -48.92 23.33
CA ILE A 158 -25.13 -49.39 24.70
C ILE A 158 -24.37 -50.71 24.66
N THR A 159 -23.30 -50.80 25.45
CA THR A 159 -22.50 -52.02 25.60
C THR A 159 -22.36 -52.39 27.08
N ARG A 160 -22.12 -53.68 27.36
CA ARG A 160 -21.96 -54.19 28.74
C ARG A 160 -20.74 -53.64 29.47
N SER A 161 -19.69 -53.31 28.72
CA SER A 161 -18.43 -52.76 29.21
C SER A 161 -17.68 -52.09 28.06
N SER A 162 -16.61 -51.36 28.39
CA SER A 162 -15.76 -50.67 27.42
C SER A 162 -15.04 -51.62 26.45
N LEU A 163 -14.84 -52.88 26.88
CA LEU A 163 -14.21 -53.94 26.10
C LEU A 163 -15.23 -54.79 25.31
N SER A 164 -16.53 -54.61 25.57
CA SER A 164 -17.57 -55.40 24.93
C SER A 164 -17.67 -55.06 23.45
N ARG A 165 -17.68 -56.10 22.61
CA ARG A 165 -17.88 -55.99 21.16
C ARG A 165 -19.34 -56.17 20.75
N THR A 166 -20.21 -56.57 21.67
CA THR A 166 -21.65 -56.71 21.43
C THR A 166 -22.36 -55.41 21.77
N VAL A 167 -23.32 -55.06 20.90
CA VAL A 167 -24.28 -53.99 21.14
C VAL A 167 -25.53 -54.63 21.74
N ASP A 168 -25.92 -54.18 22.91
CA ASP A 168 -27.09 -54.70 23.64
C ASP A 168 -28.30 -53.76 23.56
N GLY A 169 -28.10 -52.55 23.04
CA GLY A 169 -29.16 -51.59 22.76
C GLY A 169 -28.64 -50.27 22.21
N THR A 170 -29.55 -49.29 22.09
CA THR A 170 -29.24 -47.94 21.63
C THR A 170 -29.82 -46.93 22.61
N VAL A 171 -29.01 -45.95 23.02
CA VAL A 171 -29.49 -44.77 23.73
C VAL A 171 -29.66 -43.63 22.73
N VAL A 172 -30.81 -42.97 22.78
CA VAL A 172 -31.10 -41.73 22.05
C VAL A 172 -31.33 -40.65 23.08
N ALA A 173 -30.65 -39.52 22.94
CA ALA A 173 -30.78 -38.40 23.85
C ALA A 173 -30.67 -37.09 23.08
N GLY A 174 -31.06 -36.01 23.73
CA GLY A 174 -30.93 -34.71 23.13
C GLY A 174 -31.32 -33.57 24.03
N GLN A 175 -31.18 -32.39 23.44
CA GLN A 175 -31.42 -31.10 24.05
C GLN A 175 -32.14 -30.20 23.06
N PHE A 176 -33.02 -29.34 23.54
CA PHE A 176 -33.59 -28.24 22.78
C PHE A 176 -32.55 -27.13 22.62
N LEU A 177 -32.41 -26.59 21.42
CA LEU A 177 -31.65 -25.38 21.20
C LEU A 177 -32.50 -24.19 21.64
N THR A 178 -32.40 -23.83 22.92
CA THR A 178 -33.15 -22.72 23.53
C THR A 178 -32.39 -21.41 23.40
N THR A 179 -33.11 -20.30 23.56
CA THR A 179 -32.53 -18.94 23.65
C THR A 179 -31.43 -18.88 24.71
N ALA A 180 -31.65 -19.43 25.91
CA ALA A 180 -30.65 -19.44 26.99
C ALA A 180 -29.34 -20.16 26.61
N ARG A 181 -29.42 -21.24 25.81
CA ARG A 181 -28.22 -21.95 25.33
C ARG A 181 -27.50 -21.17 24.24
N LEU A 182 -28.23 -20.49 23.35
CA LEU A 182 -27.63 -19.60 22.35
C LEU A 182 -26.98 -18.37 23.02
N GLU A 183 -27.56 -17.84 24.09
CA GLU A 183 -26.97 -16.80 24.94
C GLU A 183 -25.67 -17.30 25.60
N ALA A 184 -25.66 -18.52 26.16
CA ALA A 184 -24.45 -19.10 26.73
C ALA A 184 -23.33 -19.26 25.67
N ILE A 185 -23.67 -19.60 24.42
CA ILE A 185 -22.71 -19.64 23.31
C ILE A 185 -22.23 -18.22 22.98
N ARG A 186 -23.12 -17.23 22.95
CA ARG A 186 -22.79 -15.81 22.74
C ARG A 186 -21.79 -15.31 23.78
N ASP A 187 -22.04 -15.59 25.05
CA ASP A 187 -21.18 -15.19 26.16
C ASP A 187 -19.83 -15.92 26.12
N GLN A 188 -19.83 -17.22 25.81
CA GLN A 188 -18.61 -18.01 25.67
C GLN A 188 -17.72 -17.50 24.52
N LEU A 189 -18.31 -17.09 23.40
CA LEU A 189 -17.58 -16.60 22.23
C LEU A 189 -17.19 -15.13 22.34
N GLN A 190 -17.81 -14.37 23.26
CA GLN A 190 -17.69 -12.91 23.34
C GLN A 190 -18.00 -12.23 22.00
N LEU A 191 -18.93 -12.80 21.23
CA LEU A 191 -19.38 -12.27 19.94
C LEU A 191 -20.84 -11.87 20.07
N ASN A 192 -21.19 -10.66 19.66
CA ASN A 192 -22.58 -10.26 19.60
C ASN A 192 -23.21 -10.80 18.32
N PHE A 193 -24.11 -11.78 18.45
CA PHE A 193 -24.87 -12.32 17.33
C PHE A 193 -26.34 -12.49 17.70
N ASN A 194 -27.18 -12.32 16.70
CA ASN A 194 -28.62 -12.54 16.77
C ASN A 194 -28.97 -13.86 16.09
N TRP A 195 -30.11 -14.44 16.45
CA TRP A 195 -30.58 -15.67 15.87
C TRP A 195 -32.08 -15.62 15.59
N ASP A 196 -32.48 -16.24 14.49
CA ASP A 196 -33.88 -16.48 14.16
C ASP A 196 -34.10 -17.98 13.91
N PHE A 197 -35.08 -18.56 14.59
CA PHE A 197 -35.56 -19.91 14.28
C PHE A 197 -36.43 -19.84 13.01
N ILE A 198 -36.03 -20.56 11.97
CA ILE A 198 -36.62 -20.44 10.63
C ILE A 198 -37.47 -21.65 10.28
N ASP A 199 -38.69 -21.39 9.81
CA ASP A 199 -39.53 -22.35 9.09
C ASP A 199 -39.37 -22.16 7.58
N PRO A 200 -38.85 -23.17 6.84
CA PRO A 200 -38.75 -23.11 5.38
C PRO A 200 -40.07 -22.73 4.69
N HIS A 201 -41.22 -23.09 5.28
CA HIS A 201 -42.55 -22.87 4.72
C HIS A 201 -43.20 -21.54 5.15
N ARG A 202 -42.64 -20.84 6.14
CA ARG A 202 -43.16 -19.55 6.64
C ARG A 202 -42.14 -18.40 6.54
N LEU A 203 -41.13 -18.56 5.70
CA LEU A 203 -40.12 -17.53 5.43
C LEU A 203 -40.76 -16.27 4.80
N VAL A 204 -40.59 -15.12 5.46
CA VAL A 204 -41.05 -13.81 5.00
C VAL A 204 -39.96 -12.75 5.14
N GLY A 205 -40.07 -11.67 4.36
CA GLY A 205 -39.17 -10.52 4.41
C GLY A 205 -37.70 -10.86 4.17
N GLN A 206 -36.81 -10.16 4.86
CA GLN A 206 -35.35 -10.30 4.73
C GLN A 206 -34.86 -11.73 4.93
N ASN A 207 -35.46 -12.50 5.85
CA ASN A 207 -35.04 -13.88 6.12
C ASN A 207 -35.23 -14.79 4.90
N LYS A 208 -36.27 -14.56 4.10
CA LYS A 208 -36.50 -15.30 2.86
C LYS A 208 -35.40 -15.02 1.84
N GLU A 209 -35.03 -13.76 1.68
CA GLU A 209 -34.00 -13.36 0.73
C GLU A 209 -32.62 -13.90 1.11
N ILE A 210 -32.28 -13.86 2.40
CA ILE A 210 -31.02 -14.41 2.93
C ILE A 210 -30.95 -15.91 2.62
N VAL A 211 -31.99 -16.66 2.97
CA VAL A 211 -32.02 -18.12 2.71
C VAL A 211 -31.95 -18.45 1.22
N GLN A 212 -32.44 -17.59 0.33
CA GLN A 212 -32.34 -17.79 -1.12
C GLN A 212 -30.95 -17.49 -1.69
N ARG A 213 -30.21 -16.55 -1.09
CA ARG A 213 -28.82 -16.23 -1.51
C ARG A 213 -27.80 -17.20 -0.95
N VAL A 214 -28.08 -17.81 0.21
CA VAL A 214 -27.19 -18.74 0.88
C VAL A 214 -27.37 -20.16 0.34
N SER A 215 -26.26 -20.86 0.07
CA SER A 215 -26.27 -22.27 -0.34
C SER A 215 -25.47 -23.15 0.62
N THR A 216 -25.61 -24.48 0.54
CA THR A 216 -24.78 -25.39 1.35
C THR A 216 -23.29 -25.31 1.00
N ALA A 217 -22.93 -24.82 -0.20
CA ALA A 217 -21.54 -24.61 -0.62
C ALA A 217 -20.98 -23.27 -0.15
N GLU A 218 -21.83 -22.23 -0.11
CA GLU A 218 -21.52 -20.91 0.43
C GLU A 218 -22.57 -20.53 1.49
N PRO A 219 -22.37 -20.95 2.75
CA PRO A 219 -23.38 -20.83 3.81
C PRO A 219 -23.46 -19.40 4.40
N PHE A 220 -22.87 -18.40 3.74
CA PHE A 220 -22.71 -17.04 4.27
C PHE A 220 -23.26 -15.99 3.28
N ASP A 221 -24.08 -15.07 3.78
CA ASP A 221 -24.56 -13.87 3.08
C ASP A 221 -23.97 -12.63 3.74
N LEU A 222 -23.43 -11.71 2.96
CA LEU A 222 -22.79 -10.48 3.43
C LEU A 222 -23.48 -9.29 2.79
N ILE A 223 -24.17 -8.49 3.59
CA ILE A 223 -24.95 -7.36 3.11
C ILE A 223 -24.57 -6.11 3.90
N PRO A 224 -24.13 -5.03 3.23
CA PRO A 224 -23.99 -3.74 3.88
C PRO A 224 -25.37 -3.21 4.27
N VAL A 225 -25.54 -2.88 5.55
CA VAL A 225 -26.75 -2.25 6.09
C VAL A 225 -26.45 -0.78 6.31
N GLY A 226 -26.79 0.02 5.31
CA GLY A 226 -26.37 1.42 5.24
C GLY A 226 -24.85 1.52 5.03
N GLU A 227 -24.25 2.59 5.56
CA GLU A 227 -22.80 2.80 5.45
C GLU A 227 -22.03 2.27 6.67
N GLU A 228 -22.69 2.15 7.82
CA GLU A 228 -22.03 1.92 9.11
C GLU A 228 -21.89 0.44 9.50
N PHE A 229 -22.80 -0.43 9.02
CA PHE A 229 -22.83 -1.83 9.45
C PHE A 229 -22.70 -2.79 8.27
N LEU A 230 -21.96 -3.88 8.49
CA LEU A 230 -21.95 -5.04 7.65
C LEU A 230 -22.72 -6.15 8.37
N GLN A 231 -23.86 -6.55 7.82
CA GLN A 231 -24.59 -7.72 8.31
C GLN A 231 -24.03 -8.97 7.64
N ALA A 232 -23.50 -9.89 8.44
CA ALA A 232 -23.14 -11.21 7.98
C ALA A 232 -24.15 -12.22 8.51
N SER A 233 -24.69 -13.07 7.64
CA SER A 233 -25.74 -14.02 7.97
C SER A 233 -25.38 -15.44 7.54
N ALA A 234 -25.57 -16.43 8.42
CA ALA A 234 -25.31 -17.83 8.14
C ALA A 234 -26.54 -18.69 8.41
N VAL A 235 -26.77 -19.64 7.51
CA VAL A 235 -27.88 -20.59 7.62
C VAL A 235 -27.34 -21.92 8.15
N VAL A 236 -27.94 -22.38 9.25
CA VAL A 236 -27.73 -23.72 9.79
C VAL A 236 -28.86 -24.62 9.31
N TYR A 237 -28.48 -25.79 8.81
CA TYR A 237 -29.38 -26.75 8.19
C TYR A 237 -29.61 -27.96 9.11
N ASP A 238 -30.79 -28.57 8.99
CA ASP A 238 -31.11 -29.85 9.61
C ASP A 238 -30.49 -31.03 8.87
N TYR A 239 -30.76 -32.23 9.38
CA TYR A 239 -30.32 -33.49 8.77
C TYR A 239 -30.87 -33.75 7.35
N GLN A 240 -31.94 -33.06 6.94
CA GLN A 240 -32.54 -33.12 5.60
C GLN A 240 -32.05 -31.99 4.68
N LYS A 241 -31.08 -31.19 5.15
CA LYS A 241 -30.58 -29.98 4.47
C LYS A 241 -31.63 -28.86 4.34
N GLN A 242 -32.62 -28.84 5.23
CA GLN A 242 -33.58 -27.75 5.33
C GLN A 242 -33.05 -26.67 6.28
N PRO A 243 -33.22 -25.37 5.96
CA PRO A 243 -32.77 -24.28 6.81
C PRO A 243 -33.61 -24.21 8.09
N ILE A 244 -32.97 -24.20 9.25
CA ILE A 244 -33.67 -24.24 10.56
C ILE A 244 -33.32 -23.07 11.47
N LEU A 245 -32.11 -22.54 11.36
CA LEU A 245 -31.61 -21.47 12.22
C LEU A 245 -30.80 -20.51 11.36
N LEU A 246 -31.06 -19.22 11.53
CA LEU A 246 -30.28 -18.16 10.92
C LEU A 246 -29.53 -17.43 12.00
N ILE A 247 -28.21 -17.35 11.87
CA ILE A 247 -27.33 -16.59 12.74
C ILE A 247 -26.94 -15.32 12.01
N LYS A 248 -27.07 -14.17 12.66
CA LYS A 248 -26.73 -12.86 12.10
C LYS A 248 -25.72 -12.16 13.02
N THR A 249 -24.64 -11.65 12.45
CA THR A 249 -23.74 -10.73 13.13
C THR A 249 -23.83 -9.36 12.47
N PHE A 250 -23.70 -8.31 13.29
CA PHE A 250 -23.61 -6.93 12.82
C PHE A 250 -22.22 -6.44 13.18
N GLN A 251 -21.41 -6.18 12.17
CA GLN A 251 -20.06 -5.69 12.35
C GLN A 251 -19.99 -4.22 11.96
N ASP A 252 -19.36 -3.42 12.83
CA ASP A 252 -19.07 -2.02 12.56
C ASP A 252 -18.10 -1.90 11.38
N ARG A 253 -18.47 -1.10 10.36
CA ARG A 253 -17.59 -0.68 9.25
C ARG A 253 -16.73 0.53 9.61
N ILE A 254 -16.63 0.82 10.92
CA ILE A 254 -15.87 1.93 11.49
C ILE A 254 -14.40 1.84 11.05
N VAL A 255 -13.83 0.64 10.94
CA VAL A 255 -12.44 0.47 10.51
C VAL A 255 -12.26 0.99 9.08
N SER A 256 -13.05 0.55 8.10
CA SER A 256 -12.93 1.06 6.73
C SER A 256 -13.25 2.55 6.64
N GLN A 257 -14.32 3.03 7.28
CA GLN A 257 -14.72 4.43 7.21
C GLN A 257 -13.71 5.39 7.88
N GLN A 258 -13.28 5.09 9.11
CA GLN A 258 -12.33 5.96 9.82
C GLN A 258 -10.92 5.84 9.26
N SER A 259 -10.53 4.66 8.75
CA SER A 259 -9.22 4.48 8.12
C SER A 259 -9.08 5.37 6.90
N LEU A 260 -10.13 5.50 6.07
CA LEU A 260 -10.09 6.40 4.91
C LEU A 260 -9.84 7.86 5.32
N HIS A 261 -10.51 8.36 6.36
CA HIS A 261 -10.28 9.73 6.84
C HIS A 261 -8.86 9.93 7.39
N VAL A 262 -8.35 9.00 8.19
CA VAL A 262 -6.97 9.06 8.71
C VAL A 262 -5.96 9.02 7.57
N MET A 263 -6.20 8.19 6.55
CA MET A 263 -5.32 8.06 5.39
C MET A 263 -5.38 9.29 4.49
N GLN A 264 -6.55 9.91 4.31
CA GLN A 264 -6.69 11.19 3.62
C GLN A 264 -5.95 12.31 4.37
N MET A 265 -6.07 12.38 5.69
CA MET A 265 -5.29 13.33 6.51
C MET A 265 -3.78 13.10 6.35
N ALA A 266 -3.33 11.84 6.35
CA ALA A 266 -1.93 11.50 6.09
C ALA A 266 -1.50 11.93 4.68
N LEU A 267 -2.33 11.73 3.66
CA LEU A 267 -2.07 12.16 2.29
C LEU A 267 -1.93 13.69 2.20
N TYR A 268 -2.85 14.46 2.79
CA TYR A 268 -2.75 15.92 2.85
C TYR A 268 -1.51 16.38 3.60
N GLY A 269 -1.13 15.69 4.68
CA GLY A 269 0.12 15.93 5.41
C GLY A 269 1.36 15.72 4.52
N LYS A 270 1.43 14.59 3.79
CA LYS A 270 2.51 14.30 2.84
C LYS A 270 2.59 15.35 1.72
N ILE A 271 1.45 15.74 1.13
CA ILE A 271 1.40 16.77 0.08
C ILE A 271 1.90 18.11 0.63
N THR A 272 1.51 18.47 1.85
CA THR A 272 1.96 19.72 2.51
C THR A 272 3.47 19.71 2.73
N ILE A 273 4.02 18.61 3.25
CA ILE A 273 5.47 18.44 3.42
C ILE A 273 6.18 18.50 2.06
N GLY A 274 5.64 17.83 1.04
CA GLY A 274 6.16 17.85 -0.33
C GLY A 274 6.17 19.26 -0.93
N ALA A 275 5.11 20.04 -0.73
CA ALA A 275 5.03 21.43 -1.17
C ALA A 275 6.07 22.32 -0.48
N VAL A 276 6.24 22.17 0.84
CA VAL A 276 7.29 22.87 1.60
C VAL A 276 8.70 22.48 1.08
N ALA A 277 8.93 21.21 0.80
CA ALA A 277 10.19 20.72 0.24
C ALA A 277 10.47 21.32 -1.16
N VAL A 278 9.47 21.40 -2.03
CA VAL A 278 9.59 22.03 -3.36
C VAL A 278 9.94 23.53 -3.23
N LEU A 279 9.29 24.25 -2.32
CA LEU A 279 9.59 25.66 -2.05
C LEU A 279 11.02 25.84 -1.52
N LEU A 280 11.43 25.01 -0.56
CA LEU A 280 12.78 25.04 0.02
C LEU A 280 13.84 24.71 -1.04
N LEU A 281 13.63 23.67 -1.84
CA LEU A 281 14.55 23.27 -2.92
C LEU A 281 14.68 24.36 -3.98
N THR A 282 13.55 24.97 -4.38
CA THR A 282 13.55 26.09 -5.33
C THR A 282 14.33 27.28 -4.78
N TRP A 283 14.15 27.60 -3.49
CA TRP A 283 14.90 28.67 -2.83
C TRP A 283 16.40 28.39 -2.77
N LEU A 284 16.78 27.16 -2.42
CA LEU A 284 18.17 26.73 -2.30
C LEU A 284 18.86 26.74 -3.67
N LEU A 285 18.21 26.20 -4.71
CA LEU A 285 18.70 26.23 -6.08
C LEU A 285 18.87 27.66 -6.60
N GLN A 286 17.92 28.54 -6.28
CA GLN A 286 17.99 29.95 -6.63
C GLN A 286 19.23 30.61 -6.01
N ARG A 287 19.52 30.31 -4.74
CA ARG A 287 20.61 30.93 -3.98
C ARG A 287 21.98 30.34 -4.33
N VAL A 288 22.07 29.02 -4.50
CA VAL A 288 23.33 28.27 -4.66
C VAL A 288 23.77 28.16 -6.11
N VAL A 289 22.83 28.06 -7.06
CA VAL A 289 23.16 27.79 -8.48
C VAL A 289 22.79 28.98 -9.37
N ILE A 290 21.51 29.37 -9.40
CA ILE A 290 21.00 30.33 -10.41
C ILE A 290 21.56 31.73 -10.20
N ARG A 291 21.49 32.30 -8.99
CA ARG A 291 22.00 33.66 -8.72
C ARG A 291 23.51 33.80 -9.02
N PRO A 292 24.38 32.86 -8.62
CA PRO A 292 25.79 32.89 -8.99
C PRO A 292 26.04 32.82 -10.50
N ILE A 293 25.32 31.96 -11.23
CA ILE A 293 25.42 31.90 -12.70
C ILE A 293 25.00 33.24 -13.33
N ILE A 294 23.89 33.84 -12.89
CA ILE A 294 23.45 35.15 -13.38
C ILE A 294 24.49 36.24 -13.09
N ARG A 295 25.12 36.21 -11.90
CA ARG A 295 26.22 37.14 -11.57
C ARG A 295 27.42 36.96 -12.49
N LEU A 296 27.80 35.71 -12.79
CA LEU A 296 28.87 35.40 -13.72
C LEU A 296 28.56 35.91 -15.14
N ILE A 297 27.36 35.63 -15.66
CA ILE A 297 26.91 36.10 -16.98
C ILE A 297 26.94 37.63 -17.06
N LYS A 298 26.40 38.34 -16.06
CA LYS A 298 26.44 39.81 -16.03
C LYS A 298 27.87 40.35 -15.98
N HIS A 299 28.76 39.69 -15.25
CA HIS A 299 30.15 40.10 -15.18
C HIS A 299 30.86 39.94 -16.52
N ILE A 300 30.63 38.82 -17.22
CA ILE A 300 31.16 38.56 -18.56
C ILE A 300 30.65 39.60 -19.56
N GLY A 301 29.35 39.91 -19.56
CA GLY A 301 28.78 40.91 -20.46
C GLY A 301 29.35 42.33 -20.26
N ASN A 302 29.79 42.67 -19.04
CA ASN A 302 30.37 43.98 -18.75
C ASN A 302 31.86 44.11 -19.15
N ILE A 303 32.53 43.00 -19.50
CA ILE A 303 33.93 43.03 -19.98
C ILE A 303 34.03 43.58 -21.41
N ASP A 304 32.90 43.66 -22.13
CA ASP A 304 32.81 44.14 -23.52
C ASP A 304 32.80 45.69 -23.66
N HIS A 305 33.03 46.42 -22.56
CA HIS A 305 33.09 47.89 -22.58
C HIS A 305 34.52 48.39 -22.34
N PRO A 306 35.23 48.84 -23.40
CA PRO A 306 36.60 49.30 -23.29
C PRO A 306 36.64 50.60 -22.48
N GLY A 307 37.12 50.52 -21.22
CA GLY A 307 37.41 51.72 -20.43
C GLY A 307 37.40 51.58 -18.91
N LYS A 308 36.73 50.57 -18.33
CA LYS A 308 36.69 50.43 -16.86
C LYS A 308 37.61 49.31 -16.35
N ARG A 309 38.82 49.72 -16.01
CA ARG A 309 39.89 48.91 -15.41
C ARG A 309 39.58 48.61 -13.95
N LYS A 310 39.45 47.32 -13.62
CA LYS A 310 39.75 46.59 -12.36
C LYS A 310 38.87 45.33 -12.33
N THR A 311 39.38 44.24 -12.90
CA THR A 311 38.75 42.91 -12.78
C THR A 311 38.98 42.41 -11.36
N ALA A 312 38.00 42.65 -10.48
CA ALA A 312 37.91 41.95 -9.21
C ALA A 312 37.80 40.43 -9.48
N PRO A 313 38.32 39.56 -8.58
CA PRO A 313 38.33 38.13 -8.81
C PRO A 313 36.90 37.61 -9.05
N LEU A 314 36.76 36.87 -10.16
CA LEU A 314 35.53 36.19 -10.54
C LEU A 314 35.10 35.26 -9.40
N LEU A 315 34.11 35.69 -8.61
CA LEU A 315 33.41 34.92 -7.58
C LEU A 315 34.35 34.03 -6.73
N SER A 316 34.71 34.45 -5.51
CA SER A 316 35.46 33.60 -4.56
C SER A 316 34.61 32.39 -4.08
N ARG A 317 34.48 31.39 -4.95
CA ARG A 317 33.85 30.09 -4.71
C ARG A 317 34.88 29.00 -5.02
N LYS A 318 34.75 27.87 -4.32
CA LYS A 318 35.62 26.70 -4.44
C LYS A 318 34.94 25.51 -5.12
N ASP A 319 33.78 25.74 -5.75
CA ASP A 319 33.01 24.72 -6.49
C ASP A 319 33.23 24.84 -8.01
N GLU A 320 32.56 23.99 -8.78
CA GLU A 320 32.64 23.93 -10.24
C GLU A 320 32.32 25.27 -10.89
N ILE A 321 31.40 26.05 -10.30
CA ILE A 321 31.05 27.40 -10.77
C ILE A 321 32.23 28.35 -10.54
N GLY A 322 32.92 28.26 -9.39
CA GLY A 322 34.14 29.03 -9.12
C GLY A 322 35.29 28.69 -10.09
N THR A 323 35.52 27.40 -10.35
CA THR A 323 36.53 26.94 -11.31
C THR A 323 36.24 27.46 -12.72
N LEU A 324 34.98 27.35 -13.18
CA LEU A 324 34.55 27.87 -14.48
C LEU A 324 34.76 29.38 -14.58
N ALA A 325 34.41 30.11 -13.52
CA ALA A 325 34.61 31.55 -13.46
C ALA A 325 36.10 31.88 -13.59
N ASN A 326 36.98 31.20 -12.87
CA ASN A 326 38.42 31.44 -12.94
C ASN A 326 38.99 31.20 -14.35
N GLU A 327 38.67 30.07 -14.97
CA GLU A 327 39.10 29.76 -16.35
C GLU A 327 38.61 30.79 -17.36
N PHE A 328 37.37 31.28 -17.21
CA PHE A 328 36.85 32.33 -18.07
C PHE A 328 37.65 33.64 -17.93
N SER A 329 38.01 34.05 -16.72
CA SER A 329 38.87 35.23 -16.55
C SER A 329 40.25 35.06 -17.16
N LYS A 330 40.86 33.86 -17.07
CA LYS A 330 42.14 33.58 -17.74
C LYS A 330 42.01 33.75 -19.25
N MET A 331 40.91 33.29 -19.85
CA MET A 331 40.62 33.48 -21.27
C MET A 331 40.47 34.97 -21.63
N CYS A 332 39.69 35.74 -20.87
CA CYS A 332 39.56 37.19 -21.08
C CYS A 332 40.91 37.92 -21.00
N GLN A 333 41.76 37.55 -20.04
CA GLN A 333 43.09 38.14 -19.90
C GLN A 333 44.00 37.80 -21.09
N ARG A 334 43.94 36.56 -21.59
CA ARG A 334 44.68 36.17 -22.81
C ARG A 334 44.21 36.96 -24.02
N LEU A 335 42.90 37.17 -24.18
CA LEU A 335 42.33 37.94 -25.28
C LEU A 335 42.79 39.41 -25.22
N GLN A 336 42.73 40.02 -24.04
CA GLN A 336 43.18 41.39 -23.83
C GLN A 336 44.68 41.55 -24.13
N ASN A 337 45.51 40.63 -23.64
CA ASN A 337 46.95 40.63 -23.93
C ASN A 337 47.23 40.45 -25.43
N ALA A 338 46.44 39.64 -26.13
CA ALA A 338 46.56 39.47 -27.58
C ALA A 338 46.20 40.77 -28.33
N GLN A 339 45.13 41.46 -27.92
CA GLN A 339 44.75 42.76 -28.49
C GLN A 339 45.83 43.83 -28.27
N VAL A 340 46.39 43.93 -27.05
CA VAL A 340 47.48 44.87 -26.76
C VAL A 340 48.71 44.58 -27.63
N LYS A 341 49.10 43.30 -27.76
CA LYS A 341 50.22 42.90 -28.64
C LYS A 341 49.96 43.21 -30.11
N LEU A 342 48.72 43.05 -30.59
CA LEU A 342 48.35 43.41 -31.96
C LEU A 342 48.44 44.93 -32.17
N MET A 343 47.97 45.72 -31.20
CA MET A 343 48.05 47.18 -31.24
C MET A 343 49.51 47.66 -31.21
N GLU A 344 50.35 47.08 -30.35
CA GLU A 344 51.78 47.39 -30.28
C GLU A 344 52.51 47.02 -31.58
N LYS A 345 52.20 45.86 -32.17
CA LYS A 345 52.71 45.49 -33.50
C LYS A 345 52.26 46.44 -34.59
N SER A 346 50.98 46.82 -34.61
CA SER A 346 50.45 47.77 -35.60
C SER A 346 51.09 49.14 -35.45
N TYR A 347 51.32 49.60 -34.21
CA TYR A 347 52.04 50.83 -33.93
C TYR A 347 53.49 50.75 -34.41
N LEU A 348 54.22 49.67 -34.08
CA LEU A 348 55.61 49.49 -34.47
C LEU A 348 55.77 49.39 -36.00
N SER A 349 54.88 48.66 -36.67
CA SER A 349 54.82 48.60 -38.13
C SER A 349 54.51 49.97 -38.75
N GLY A 350 53.56 50.73 -38.20
CA GLY A 350 53.27 52.10 -38.64
C GLY A 350 54.47 53.04 -38.47
N VAL A 351 55.20 52.92 -37.35
CA VAL A 351 56.45 53.68 -37.13
C VAL A 351 57.54 53.27 -38.11
N THR A 352 57.67 51.98 -38.43
CA THR A 352 58.66 51.49 -39.40
C THR A 352 58.33 51.96 -40.82
N GLU A 353 57.06 51.93 -41.20
CA GLU A 353 56.58 52.45 -42.49
C GLU A 353 56.76 53.96 -42.59
N MET A 354 56.43 54.71 -41.52
CA MET A 354 56.68 56.15 -41.43
C MET A 354 58.18 56.45 -41.51
N SER A 355 59.01 55.69 -40.80
CA SER A 355 60.47 55.84 -40.83
C SER A 355 61.05 55.56 -42.21
N SER A 356 60.53 54.53 -42.91
CA SER A 356 60.88 54.23 -44.30
C SER A 356 60.48 55.36 -45.25
N GLY A 357 59.29 55.93 -45.09
CA GLY A 357 58.83 57.11 -45.84
C GLY A 357 59.68 58.36 -45.60
N ILE A 358 60.07 58.61 -44.33
CA ILE A 358 61.00 59.70 -43.99
C ILE A 358 62.37 59.46 -44.63
N LEU A 359 62.91 58.24 -44.54
CA LEU A 359 64.20 57.89 -45.15
C LEU A 359 64.17 58.06 -46.67
N HIS A 360 63.07 57.70 -47.33
CA HIS A 360 62.88 57.92 -48.76
C HIS A 360 62.93 59.42 -49.11
N ASN A 361 62.24 60.27 -48.33
CA ASN A 361 62.25 61.72 -48.54
C ASN A 361 63.62 62.36 -48.25
N VAL A 362 64.30 61.92 -47.18
CA VAL A 362 65.65 62.38 -46.84
C VAL A 362 66.65 61.98 -47.92
N ARG A 363 66.58 60.75 -48.44
CA ARG A 363 67.41 60.28 -49.55
C ARG A 363 67.19 61.13 -50.80
N ASN A 364 65.93 61.43 -51.13
CA ASN A 364 65.59 62.28 -52.27
C ASN A 364 66.13 63.71 -52.13
N ALA A 365 66.13 64.27 -50.91
CA ALA A 365 66.69 65.59 -50.62
C ALA A 365 68.23 65.62 -50.61
N LEU A 366 68.88 64.52 -50.19
CA LEU A 366 70.33 64.40 -50.15
C LEU A 366 70.96 64.05 -51.50
N SER A 367 70.25 63.35 -52.39
CA SER A 367 70.76 62.97 -53.71
C SER A 367 71.29 64.16 -54.52
N PRO A 368 70.58 65.31 -54.65
CA PRO A 368 71.11 66.48 -55.33
C PRO A 368 72.36 67.08 -54.66
N ILE A 369 72.46 66.99 -53.33
CA ILE A 369 73.60 67.51 -52.55
C ILE A 369 74.84 66.66 -52.81
N THR A 370 74.72 65.33 -52.77
CA THR A 370 75.84 64.45 -53.10
C THR A 370 76.30 64.64 -54.53
N THR A 371 75.40 64.81 -55.50
CA THR A 371 75.77 65.12 -56.89
C THR A 371 76.48 66.47 -57.01
N ARG A 372 76.04 67.50 -56.28
CA ARG A 372 76.72 68.81 -56.24
C ARG A 372 78.11 68.72 -55.61
N ILE A 373 78.28 67.97 -54.52
CA ILE A 373 79.57 67.74 -53.87
C ILE A 373 80.52 66.99 -54.82
N GLU A 374 80.05 65.96 -55.53
CA GLU A 374 80.85 65.28 -56.54
C GLU A 374 81.26 66.22 -57.68
N ARG A 375 80.36 67.11 -58.11
CA ARG A 375 80.68 68.14 -59.13
C ARG A 375 81.74 69.12 -58.63
N ILE A 376 81.63 69.60 -57.38
CA ILE A 376 82.62 70.49 -56.76
C ILE A 376 83.98 69.77 -56.62
N LYS A 377 83.99 68.52 -56.19
CA LYS A 377 85.20 67.70 -56.08
C LYS A 377 85.85 67.46 -57.46
N GLY A 378 85.04 67.25 -58.49
CA GLY A 378 85.49 67.18 -59.89
C GLY A 378 86.09 68.50 -60.38
N GLN A 379 85.46 69.64 -60.06
CA GLN A 379 85.97 70.97 -60.38
C GLN A 379 87.29 71.28 -59.67
N PHE A 380 87.42 70.92 -58.39
CA PHE A 380 88.68 71.10 -57.62
C PHE A 380 89.85 70.27 -58.17
N ARG A 381 89.59 69.07 -58.71
CA ARG A 381 90.63 68.27 -59.36
C ARG A 381 91.09 68.82 -60.71
N ALA A 382 90.30 69.71 -61.32
CA ALA A 382 90.57 70.27 -62.64
C ALA A 382 91.22 71.66 -62.59
N VAL A 383 91.51 72.22 -61.41
CA VAL A 383 92.22 73.50 -61.28
C VAL A 383 93.74 73.27 -61.38
N PRO A 384 94.43 73.80 -62.41
CA PRO A 384 95.89 73.74 -62.50
C PRO A 384 96.52 74.63 -61.42
N LEU A 385 97.58 74.14 -60.76
CA LEU A 385 98.28 74.87 -59.68
C LEU A 385 98.75 76.27 -60.10
N GLU A 386 99.08 76.48 -61.38
CA GLU A 386 99.56 77.76 -61.93
C GLU A 386 98.54 78.90 -61.76
N ASN A 387 97.23 78.61 -61.78
CA ASN A 387 96.18 79.63 -61.60
C ASN A 387 95.98 80.02 -60.12
N LEU A 388 96.41 79.18 -59.17
CA LEU A 388 96.37 79.49 -57.74
C LEU A 388 97.55 80.39 -57.32
N GLU A 389 98.71 80.23 -57.95
CA GLU A 389 99.87 81.13 -57.74
C GLU A 389 99.62 82.54 -58.31
N GLN A 390 98.92 82.64 -59.46
CA GLN A 390 98.56 83.94 -60.05
C GLN A 390 97.48 84.68 -59.26
N ALA A 391 96.52 83.98 -58.64
CA ALA A 391 95.54 84.60 -57.74
C ALA A 391 96.16 85.07 -56.42
N GLN A 392 97.23 84.42 -55.93
CA GLN A 392 97.95 84.83 -54.74
C GLN A 392 98.78 86.11 -54.96
N SER A 393 99.33 86.31 -56.16
CA SER A 393 100.09 87.53 -56.48
C SER A 393 99.20 88.76 -56.66
N GLU A 394 97.99 88.61 -57.22
CA GLU A 394 97.01 89.70 -57.34
C GLU A 394 96.40 90.12 -55.98
N LEU A 395 96.44 89.25 -54.97
CA LEU A 395 96.02 89.55 -53.58
C LEU A 395 97.11 90.21 -52.71
N GLN A 396 98.32 90.42 -53.24
CA GLN A 396 99.43 91.09 -52.54
C GLN A 396 99.67 92.55 -52.99
N HIS A 397 98.72 93.16 -53.72
CA HIS A 397 98.69 94.60 -53.99
C HIS A 397 97.75 95.38 -53.08
#